data_AF-A0A445G644-F1
#
_entry.id   AF-A0A445G644-F1
#
_cell.length_a   1.000
_cell.length_b   1.000
_cell.length_c   1.000
_cell.angle_alpha   90.00
_cell.angle_beta   90.00
_cell.angle_gamma   90.00
#
_symmetry.space_group_name_H-M   'P 1'
#
loop_
_entity.id
_entity.type
_entity.pdbx_description
1 polymer ?
#
loop_
_entity_poly.entity_id
_entity_poly.type
_entity_poly.pdbx_seq_one_letter_code
_entity_poly.pdbx_strand_id
1 'polypeptide(L)'
;MAQLKASPLCSTPATAPSLHTTGHLLYHQFWKAKPSSFKELGLRTSIGATKLKVIKAAARSDTEVVSESTKGGGLRGKLNKVVLAYSGGLDTSVIVPWLRENYGCEVVCFTADVGQGIKELEGLEQKAKASGACQLVVKDLKEEFVKDYIFPCLRAGAIYERKYLLGTSMARPVIAKAMVDVAKEVGADAVSHGCTGKGNDQVRFELTFFALNPKLNVVAPWREWDITGREDAIEYAKKHNIPVPVTKKSIYSRDRNLWHLSHEGDILEDPANEPKKDMYMMSVDPEDAPDQAEYVEIGLESGLPVSVNGKRLSPASLLAELNEIGGKHGIGRIDMVENRLVGMKSRGVYETPGGTILFAAARELESLTLDRETIQVKDSLALKYAELVYAGRWFDPLRESMDSFMQKITETTTGSVTLKLYKGSVIVTSRMSPFSLYREDISSFESGQIYDQADAAGFIRLYGLPMKVRAMLEQGI
;
A
#
# COMPACT_ATOMS: atom_id res chain seq x y z
N MET A 1 1.08 -32.34 64.61
CA MET A 1 0.51 -33.34 65.55
C MET A 1 -0.92 -32.94 65.85
N ALA A 2 -1.80 -33.96 65.94
CA ALA A 2 -3.21 -33.91 66.35
C ALA A 2 -4.26 -33.40 65.33
N GLN A 3 -4.98 -34.39 64.80
CA GLN A 3 -6.28 -34.33 64.13
C GLN A 3 -7.36 -33.81 65.07
N LEU A 4 -8.44 -33.25 64.51
CA LEU A 4 -9.80 -33.45 65.02
C LEU A 4 -10.82 -33.31 63.88
N LYS A 5 -11.49 -34.42 63.58
CA LYS A 5 -12.70 -34.54 62.76
C LYS A 5 -13.91 -34.13 63.61
N ALA A 6 -14.88 -33.44 63.00
CA ALA A 6 -16.32 -33.70 63.19
C ALA A 6 -17.16 -32.94 62.14
N SER A 7 -18.01 -33.66 61.44
CA SER A 7 -19.24 -33.23 60.76
C SER A 7 -20.37 -34.15 61.27
N PRO A 8 -21.65 -34.08 60.85
CA PRO A 8 -22.43 -32.98 60.24
C PRO A 8 -23.76 -32.75 61.02
N LEU A 9 -24.53 -31.72 60.67
CA LEU A 9 -25.97 -31.68 60.98
C LEU A 9 -26.78 -31.20 59.76
N CYS A 10 -27.84 -31.97 59.52
CA CYS A 10 -28.77 -31.96 58.41
C CYS A 10 -29.97 -31.06 58.75
N SER A 11 -30.52 -30.33 57.76
CA SER A 11 -31.97 -30.16 57.61
C SER A 11 -32.34 -29.52 56.26
N THR A 12 -33.22 -30.20 55.54
CA THR A 12 -34.11 -29.75 54.45
C THR A 12 -35.52 -30.27 54.80
N PRO A 13 -36.61 -29.96 54.07
CA PRO A 13 -36.91 -28.87 53.14
C PRO A 13 -38.23 -28.13 53.52
N ALA A 14 -38.56 -27.02 52.84
CA ALA A 14 -39.94 -26.51 52.79
C ALA A 14 -40.29 -25.98 51.39
N THR A 15 -41.49 -26.34 50.98
CA THR A 15 -42.12 -26.33 49.65
C THR A 15 -42.66 -24.96 49.19
N ALA A 16 -42.83 -24.86 47.87
CA ALA A 16 -43.37 -23.74 47.09
C ALA A 16 -44.82 -23.32 47.43
N PRO A 17 -45.33 -22.24 46.80
CA PRO A 17 -46.11 -22.48 45.58
C PRO A 17 -45.83 -21.52 44.41
N SER A 18 -46.18 -22.03 43.23
CA SER A 18 -46.23 -21.44 41.90
C SER A 18 -47.15 -20.22 41.77
N LEU A 19 -46.78 -19.28 40.88
CA LEU A 19 -47.74 -18.49 40.10
C LEU A 19 -47.23 -18.29 38.67
N HIS A 20 -48.06 -18.72 37.74
CA HIS A 20 -47.94 -18.62 36.29
C HIS A 20 -48.23 -17.19 35.79
N THR A 21 -47.92 -16.97 34.50
CA THR A 21 -48.39 -15.90 33.58
C THR A 21 -47.82 -14.50 33.83
N THR A 22 -47.34 -13.72 32.86
CA THR A 22 -47.50 -13.72 31.39
C THR A 22 -46.36 -12.86 30.82
N GLY A 23 -45.83 -13.24 29.66
CA GLY A 23 -44.88 -12.40 28.92
C GLY A 23 -45.57 -11.20 28.30
N HIS A 24 -44.87 -10.06 28.27
CA HIS A 24 -45.09 -9.02 27.29
C HIS A 24 -43.77 -8.31 26.99
N LEU A 25 -43.33 -8.47 25.75
CA LEU A 25 -42.26 -7.71 25.11
C LEU A 25 -42.65 -6.23 25.09
N LEU A 26 -41.76 -5.38 25.60
CA LEU A 26 -41.74 -3.95 25.37
C LEU A 26 -41.15 -3.69 23.99
N TYR A 27 -42.01 -3.37 23.02
CA TYR A 27 -41.60 -2.73 21.76
C TYR A 27 -42.05 -1.27 21.81
N HIS A 28 -41.09 -0.36 21.88
CA HIS A 28 -41.30 1.08 21.80
C HIS A 28 -41.75 1.49 20.39
N GLN A 29 -42.86 2.23 20.30
CA GLN A 29 -43.22 3.06 19.16
C GLN A 29 -42.80 4.52 19.39
N PHE A 30 -42.63 5.22 18.25
CA PHE A 30 -42.45 6.66 18.02
C PHE A 30 -41.02 7.21 18.16
N TRP A 31 -40.48 8.09 17.31
CA TRP A 31 -41.07 9.19 16.51
C TRP A 31 -40.27 9.42 15.20
N LYS A 32 -40.98 9.80 14.12
CA LYS A 32 -40.43 10.42 12.90
C LYS A 32 -40.00 11.86 13.21
N ALA A 33 -38.83 12.31 12.74
CA ALA A 33 -38.51 13.74 12.59
C ALA A 33 -37.70 14.00 11.30
N LYS A 34 -38.07 15.08 10.61
CA LYS A 34 -37.64 15.52 9.27
C LYS A 34 -36.19 16.04 9.24
N PRO A 35 -35.52 16.03 8.07
CA PRO A 35 -34.28 16.78 7.88
C PRO A 35 -34.56 18.27 7.69
N SER A 36 -33.94 19.10 8.52
CA SER A 36 -33.99 20.57 8.41
C SER A 36 -32.93 21.09 7.44
N SER A 37 -33.38 22.00 6.58
CA SER A 37 -32.63 22.82 5.63
C SER A 37 -31.40 23.51 6.21
N PHE A 38 -30.26 23.38 5.53
CA PHE A 38 -29.14 24.31 5.70
C PHE A 38 -29.28 25.46 4.70
N LYS A 39 -29.37 26.67 5.25
CA LYS A 39 -29.36 27.95 4.54
C LYS A 39 -27.96 28.28 4.05
N GLU A 40 -27.92 28.87 2.88
CA GLU A 40 -26.79 29.56 2.26
C GLU A 40 -26.11 30.55 3.22
N LEU A 41 -24.79 30.45 3.31
CA LEU A 41 -23.91 31.51 3.77
C LEU A 41 -22.88 31.73 2.67
N GLY A 42 -23.12 32.77 1.88
CA GLY A 42 -22.17 33.26 0.88
C GLY A 42 -20.94 33.84 1.57
N LEU A 43 -19.81 33.17 1.41
CA LEU A 43 -18.49 33.79 1.56
C LEU A 43 -17.91 34.05 0.17
N ARG A 44 -17.75 35.33 -0.15
CA ARG A 44 -16.87 35.81 -1.21
C ARG A 44 -15.43 35.63 -0.75
N THR A 45 -14.66 34.79 -1.44
CA THR A 45 -13.20 34.82 -1.41
C THR A 45 -12.69 34.84 -2.84
N SER A 46 -12.00 35.94 -3.17
CA SER A 46 -11.31 36.16 -4.43
C SER A 46 -10.07 35.26 -4.51
N ILE A 47 -10.03 34.35 -5.49
CA ILE A 47 -8.81 33.63 -5.86
C ILE A 47 -8.44 34.06 -7.28
N GLY A 48 -7.21 34.56 -7.42
CA GLY A 48 -6.64 35.00 -8.68
C GLY A 48 -6.54 33.87 -9.70
N ALA A 49 -7.03 34.12 -10.90
CA ALA A 49 -6.95 33.21 -12.03
C ALA A 49 -5.53 33.21 -12.62
N THR A 50 -4.82 32.10 -12.50
CA THR A 50 -3.60 31.85 -13.28
C THR A 50 -4.01 31.39 -14.69
N LYS A 51 -3.68 32.19 -15.71
CA LYS A 51 -3.98 31.92 -17.13
C LYS A 51 -3.26 30.64 -17.61
N LEU A 52 -4.01 29.57 -17.90
CA LEU A 52 -3.55 28.50 -18.79
C LEU A 52 -3.69 28.95 -20.24
N LYS A 53 -2.57 28.97 -20.98
CA LYS A 53 -2.56 29.12 -22.44
C LYS A 53 -2.86 27.76 -23.08
N VAL A 54 -4.02 27.63 -23.71
CA VAL A 54 -4.34 26.55 -24.66
C VAL A 54 -4.18 27.11 -26.07
N ILE A 55 -3.28 26.54 -26.87
CA ILE A 55 -3.15 26.84 -28.31
C ILE A 55 -3.81 25.68 -29.06
N LYS A 56 -4.92 25.95 -29.76
CA LYS A 56 -5.52 25.02 -30.74
C LYS A 56 -4.83 25.19 -32.09
N ALA A 57 -4.38 24.10 -32.70
CA ALA A 57 -3.93 24.05 -34.09
C ALA A 57 -4.94 23.30 -34.97
N ALA A 58 -5.01 23.73 -36.23
CA ALA A 58 -6.09 23.52 -37.18
C ALA A 58 -6.18 22.11 -37.80
N ALA A 59 -7.41 21.74 -38.16
CA ALA A 59 -7.73 20.55 -38.96
C ALA A 59 -7.16 20.67 -40.39
N ARG A 60 -6.65 19.55 -40.92
CA ARG A 60 -6.46 19.35 -42.36
C ARG A 60 -7.29 18.17 -42.84
N SER A 61 -7.83 18.37 -44.02
CA SER A 61 -8.86 17.62 -44.74
C SER A 61 -8.44 16.24 -45.19
N ASP A 62 -9.45 15.37 -45.25
CA ASP A 62 -9.42 14.02 -45.80
C ASP A 62 -9.00 13.99 -47.28
N THR A 63 -8.15 13.02 -47.62
CA THR A 63 -8.06 12.48 -48.96
C THR A 63 -7.98 10.96 -48.84
N GLU A 64 -9.06 10.29 -49.25
CA GLU A 64 -9.13 8.83 -49.38
C GLU A 64 -8.13 8.36 -50.44
N VAL A 65 -7.27 7.41 -50.06
CA VAL A 65 -6.50 6.60 -51.00
C VAL A 65 -6.87 5.15 -50.73
N VAL A 66 -7.64 4.57 -51.66
CA VAL A 66 -7.93 3.14 -51.71
C VAL A 66 -6.66 2.43 -52.20
N SER A 67 -6.14 1.49 -51.42
CA SER A 67 -5.05 0.61 -51.87
C SER A 67 -5.39 -0.87 -51.63
N GLU A 68 -5.09 -1.66 -52.65
CA GLU A 68 -5.35 -3.09 -52.77
C GLU A 68 -4.54 -3.92 -51.77
N SER A 69 -5.17 -5.01 -51.34
CA SER A 69 -4.67 -5.99 -50.40
C SER A 69 -3.39 -6.68 -50.88
N THR A 70 -2.29 -6.42 -50.17
CA THR A 70 -1.09 -7.26 -50.18
C THR A 70 -0.96 -7.94 -48.81
N LYS A 71 -0.68 -9.24 -48.80
CA LYS A 71 -0.43 -10.03 -47.58
C LYS A 71 0.86 -9.54 -46.90
N GLY A 72 0.73 -8.70 -45.89
CA GLY A 72 1.77 -8.25 -44.96
C GLY A 72 1.10 -7.68 -43.71
N GLY A 73 1.65 -7.96 -42.51
CA GLY A 73 1.06 -7.71 -41.18
C GLY A 73 0.01 -6.60 -41.10
N GLY A 74 -1.26 -6.99 -41.01
CA GLY A 74 -2.36 -6.05 -40.81
C GLY A 74 -2.33 -5.44 -39.40
N LEU A 75 -2.88 -4.23 -39.26
CA LEU A 75 -3.12 -3.61 -37.95
C LEU A 75 -3.87 -4.60 -37.04
N ARG A 76 -3.46 -4.72 -35.78
CA ARG A 76 -4.05 -5.65 -34.78
C ARG A 76 -5.42 -5.17 -34.27
N GLY A 77 -5.99 -4.18 -34.94
CA GLY A 77 -7.13 -3.36 -34.54
C GLY A 77 -6.80 -1.89 -34.78
N LYS A 78 -7.81 -1.04 -35.05
CA LYS A 78 -7.59 0.41 -35.18
C LYS A 78 -7.96 1.08 -33.86
N LEU A 79 -6.99 1.73 -33.24
CA LEU A 79 -7.19 2.59 -32.06
C LEU A 79 -6.99 4.05 -32.48
N ASN A 80 -7.74 4.97 -31.88
CA ASN A 80 -7.56 6.39 -32.18
C ASN A 80 -6.39 6.96 -31.39
N LYS A 81 -6.37 6.73 -30.07
CA LYS A 81 -5.36 7.31 -29.17
C LYS A 81 -5.15 6.45 -27.94
N VAL A 82 -3.88 6.23 -27.59
CA VAL A 82 -3.45 5.41 -26.46
C VAL A 82 -2.73 6.27 -25.43
N VAL A 83 -3.05 6.10 -24.14
CA VAL A 83 -2.23 6.61 -23.03
C VAL A 83 -1.26 5.52 -22.57
N LEU A 84 0.04 5.73 -22.74
CA LEU A 84 1.10 4.80 -22.37
C LEU A 84 1.72 5.17 -21.02
N ALA A 85 1.75 4.23 -20.07
CA ALA A 85 2.60 4.35 -18.88
C ALA A 85 4.07 4.41 -19.31
N TYR A 86 4.69 5.57 -19.15
CA TYR A 86 6.00 5.89 -19.71
C TYR A 86 6.99 6.26 -18.61
N SER A 87 8.07 5.49 -18.52
CA SER A 87 9.18 5.70 -17.58
C SER A 87 10.43 6.29 -18.24
N GLY A 88 10.46 6.41 -19.56
CA GLY A 88 11.67 6.77 -20.29
C GLY A 88 12.73 5.66 -20.32
N GLY A 89 12.42 4.45 -19.86
CA GLY A 89 13.26 3.27 -20.05
C GLY A 89 13.34 2.84 -21.53
N LEU A 90 14.21 1.87 -21.84
CA LEU A 90 14.31 1.28 -23.18
C LEU A 90 12.94 0.76 -23.65
N ASP A 91 12.32 -0.11 -22.86
CA ASP A 91 11.09 -0.81 -23.22
C ASP A 91 9.95 0.17 -23.51
N THR A 92 9.67 1.11 -22.59
CA THR A 92 8.58 2.07 -22.77
C THR A 92 8.85 3.07 -23.90
N SER A 93 10.12 3.31 -24.27
CA SER A 93 10.45 4.12 -25.46
C SER A 93 10.19 3.36 -26.75
N VAL A 94 10.51 2.06 -26.79
CA VAL A 94 10.25 1.16 -27.93
C VAL A 94 8.76 0.92 -28.17
N ILE A 95 7.95 0.91 -27.11
CA ILE A 95 6.50 0.75 -27.21
C ILE A 95 5.84 1.89 -28.01
N VAL A 96 6.38 3.12 -27.95
CA VAL A 96 5.77 4.28 -28.62
C VAL A 96 5.67 4.09 -30.15
N PRO A 97 6.77 3.87 -30.90
CA PRO A 97 6.66 3.61 -32.33
C PRO A 97 5.95 2.28 -32.64
N TRP A 98 6.09 1.27 -31.78
CA TRP A 98 5.40 -0.01 -31.97
C TRP A 98 3.88 0.14 -31.95
N LEU A 99 3.33 0.91 -31.01
CA LEU A 99 1.88 1.19 -30.96
C LEU A 99 1.41 1.90 -32.24
N ARG A 100 2.18 2.86 -32.74
CA ARG A 100 1.86 3.60 -33.97
C ARG A 100 1.86 2.68 -35.19
N GLU A 101 2.83 1.80 -35.30
CA GLU A 101 2.97 0.86 -36.43
C GLU A 101 1.89 -0.22 -36.44
N ASN A 102 1.52 -0.73 -35.27
CA ASN A 102 0.64 -1.90 -35.16
C ASN A 102 -0.83 -1.53 -34.95
N TYR A 103 -1.13 -0.33 -34.46
CA TYR A 103 -2.49 0.14 -34.18
C TYR A 103 -2.87 1.44 -34.91
N GLY A 104 -1.91 2.14 -35.54
CA GLY A 104 -2.17 3.36 -36.29
C GLY A 104 -2.65 4.55 -35.43
N CYS A 105 -2.35 4.53 -34.13
CA CYS A 105 -2.90 5.46 -33.15
C CYS A 105 -1.95 6.61 -32.77
N GLU A 106 -2.50 7.69 -32.22
CA GLU A 106 -1.72 8.68 -31.49
C GLU A 106 -1.28 8.13 -30.12
N VAL A 107 -0.06 8.43 -29.67
CA VAL A 107 0.45 7.97 -28.37
C VAL A 107 0.70 9.16 -27.46
N VAL A 108 -0.02 9.20 -26.34
CA VAL A 108 0.21 10.11 -25.22
C VAL A 108 1.02 9.36 -24.17
N CYS A 109 2.26 9.77 -23.92
CA CYS A 109 3.02 9.24 -22.81
C CYS A 109 2.52 9.85 -21.49
N PHE A 110 2.42 9.03 -20.46
CA PHE A 110 2.05 9.46 -19.11
C PHE A 110 3.12 9.01 -18.11
N THR A 111 3.59 9.95 -17.30
CA THR A 111 4.51 9.70 -16.19
C THR A 111 3.91 10.24 -14.90
N ALA A 112 3.87 9.41 -13.86
CA ALA A 112 3.52 9.84 -12.52
C ALA A 112 4.79 10.09 -11.72
N ASP A 113 4.93 11.25 -11.08
CA ASP A 113 5.90 11.45 -10.00
C ASP A 113 5.29 10.92 -8.70
N VAL A 114 5.74 9.74 -8.30
CA VAL A 114 5.41 9.07 -7.03
C VAL A 114 6.63 9.03 -6.11
N GLY A 115 7.62 9.91 -6.35
CA GLY A 115 8.83 10.05 -5.54
C GLY A 115 10.03 9.21 -5.99
N GLN A 116 10.09 8.82 -7.27
CA GLN A 116 11.24 8.13 -7.85
C GLN A 116 12.51 9.01 -7.95
N GLY A 117 12.36 10.34 -7.84
CA GLY A 117 13.45 11.32 -7.83
C GLY A 117 13.58 12.09 -9.15
N ILE A 118 14.09 13.33 -9.06
CA ILE A 118 14.08 14.28 -10.18
C ILE A 118 14.89 13.82 -11.41
N LYS A 119 15.98 13.06 -11.19
CA LYS A 119 16.83 12.54 -12.26
C LYS A 119 16.08 11.60 -13.21
N GLU A 120 15.05 10.90 -12.73
CA GLU A 120 14.21 10.03 -13.55
C GLU A 120 13.24 10.82 -14.43
N LEU A 121 13.03 12.12 -14.14
CA LEU A 121 12.14 13.01 -14.89
C LEU A 121 12.87 13.90 -15.91
N GLU A 122 14.20 14.04 -15.76
CA GLU A 122 15.03 14.85 -16.66
C GLU A 122 15.06 14.28 -18.08
N GLY A 123 14.80 15.14 -19.08
CA GLY A 123 14.88 14.76 -20.50
C GLY A 123 13.73 13.88 -21.01
N LEU A 124 12.75 13.54 -20.17
CA LEU A 124 11.64 12.65 -20.55
C LEU A 124 10.81 13.17 -21.72
N GLU A 125 10.54 14.48 -21.76
CA GLU A 125 9.71 15.08 -22.81
C GLU A 125 10.41 15.01 -24.18
N GLN A 126 11.69 15.36 -24.22
CA GLN A 126 12.49 15.25 -25.44
C GLN A 126 12.56 13.79 -25.92
N LYS A 127 12.73 12.85 -24.98
CA LYS A 127 12.79 11.42 -25.29
C LYS A 127 11.46 10.87 -25.80
N ALA A 128 10.34 11.23 -25.18
CA ALA A 128 9.01 10.81 -25.60
C ALA A 128 8.69 11.32 -27.01
N LYS A 129 8.98 12.59 -27.30
CA LYS A 129 8.84 13.18 -28.63
C LYS A 129 9.73 12.50 -29.67
N ALA A 130 11.00 12.26 -29.34
CA ALA A 130 11.93 11.56 -30.21
C ALA A 130 11.49 10.11 -30.53
N SER A 131 10.78 9.47 -29.59
CA SER A 131 10.18 8.14 -29.78
C SER A 131 8.88 8.19 -30.60
N GLY A 132 8.33 9.38 -30.87
CA GLY A 132 7.14 9.58 -31.69
C GLY A 132 5.83 9.80 -30.93
N ALA A 133 5.88 10.10 -29.63
CA ALA A 133 4.69 10.46 -28.86
C ALA A 133 4.18 11.85 -29.26
N CYS A 134 2.86 12.03 -29.31
CA CYS A 134 2.25 13.34 -29.61
C CYS A 134 2.26 14.28 -28.40
N GLN A 135 2.33 13.72 -27.18
CA GLN A 135 2.30 14.47 -25.92
C GLN A 135 2.97 13.65 -24.82
N LEU A 136 3.58 14.33 -23.85
CA LEU A 136 3.92 13.78 -22.53
C LEU A 136 3.07 14.51 -21.47
N VAL A 137 2.42 13.76 -20.60
CA VAL A 137 1.73 14.27 -19.40
C VAL A 137 2.49 13.78 -18.18
N VAL A 138 2.93 14.72 -17.35
CA VAL A 138 3.55 14.40 -16.04
C VAL A 138 2.63 14.91 -14.94
N LYS A 139 2.22 14.03 -14.01
CA LYS A 139 1.44 14.39 -12.82
C LYS A 139 2.25 14.15 -11.55
N ASP A 140 2.35 15.15 -10.68
CA ASP A 140 2.86 14.96 -9.31
C ASP A 140 1.76 14.32 -8.46
N LEU A 141 2.02 13.09 -8.01
CA LEU A 141 1.09 12.28 -7.23
C LEU A 141 1.68 11.90 -5.86
N LYS A 142 2.77 12.53 -5.41
CA LYS A 142 3.45 12.13 -4.14
C LYS A 142 2.53 12.23 -2.94
N GLU A 143 1.82 13.35 -2.79
CA GLU A 143 0.91 13.55 -1.65
C GLU A 143 -0.28 12.59 -1.69
N GLU A 144 -0.93 12.42 -2.85
CA GLU A 144 -2.01 11.44 -3.04
C GLU A 144 -1.51 10.02 -2.75
N PHE A 145 -0.34 9.64 -3.27
CA PHE A 145 0.24 8.32 -3.07
C PHE A 145 0.47 8.02 -1.59
N VAL A 146 1.05 8.95 -0.84
CA VAL A 146 1.30 8.71 0.58
C VAL A 146 0.01 8.72 1.39
N LYS A 147 -0.83 9.73 1.20
CA LYS A 147 -2.03 9.93 1.99
C LYS A 147 -3.11 8.87 1.73
N ASP A 148 -3.34 8.55 0.46
CA ASP A 148 -4.53 7.79 0.05
C ASP A 148 -4.21 6.33 -0.29
N TYR A 149 -2.92 5.93 -0.35
CA TYR A 149 -2.51 4.55 -0.65
C TYR A 149 -1.59 3.94 0.42
N ILE A 150 -0.52 4.65 0.79
CA ILE A 150 0.43 4.15 1.79
C ILE A 150 -0.17 4.16 3.19
N PHE A 151 -0.74 5.28 3.61
CA PHE A 151 -1.29 5.46 4.96
C PHE A 151 -2.43 4.48 5.29
N PRO A 152 -3.36 4.15 4.38
CA PRO A 152 -4.32 3.07 4.60
C PRO A 152 -3.64 1.71 4.84
N CYS A 153 -2.64 1.34 4.03
CA CYS A 153 -1.88 0.10 4.23
C CYS A 153 -1.12 0.07 5.57
N LEU A 154 -0.53 1.21 5.95
CA LEU A 154 0.15 1.39 7.23
C LEU A 154 -0.83 1.18 8.40
N ARG A 155 -1.99 1.87 8.38
CA ARG A 155 -3.04 1.73 9.40
C ARG A 155 -3.53 0.28 9.49
N ALA A 156 -3.73 -0.37 8.35
CA ALA A 156 -4.15 -1.76 8.31
C ALA A 156 -3.10 -2.72 8.91
N GLY A 157 -1.82 -2.33 8.99
CA GLY A 157 -0.73 -3.24 9.34
C GLY A 157 -0.40 -4.22 8.22
N ALA A 158 -0.59 -3.81 6.96
CA ALA A 158 -0.49 -4.69 5.80
C ALA A 158 0.98 -5.05 5.46
N ILE A 159 1.36 -6.29 5.73
CA ILE A 159 2.69 -6.85 5.43
C ILE A 159 2.53 -8.16 4.66
N TYR A 160 3.05 -8.21 3.42
CA TYR A 160 2.98 -9.40 2.60
C TYR A 160 4.07 -10.41 2.97
N GLU A 161 3.66 -11.66 3.18
CA GLU A 161 4.53 -12.78 3.58
C GLU A 161 5.52 -12.41 4.69
N ARG A 162 5.02 -11.65 5.69
CA ARG A 162 5.72 -11.25 6.93
C ARG A 162 6.85 -10.22 6.75
N LYS A 163 7.22 -9.87 5.52
CA LYS A 163 8.39 -9.03 5.24
C LYS A 163 8.08 -7.85 4.33
N TYR A 164 7.36 -8.05 3.24
CA TYR A 164 7.25 -7.03 2.19
C TYR A 164 6.18 -5.98 2.51
N LEU A 165 6.59 -4.71 2.55
CA LEU A 165 5.74 -3.55 2.84
C LEU A 165 5.03 -2.99 1.58
N LEU A 166 4.81 -3.82 0.56
CA LEU A 166 3.89 -3.55 -0.56
C LEU A 166 4.21 -2.30 -1.42
N GLY A 167 5.42 -1.73 -1.33
CA GLY A 167 5.72 -0.41 -1.90
C GLY A 167 5.42 -0.26 -3.38
N THR A 168 5.86 -1.26 -4.14
CA THR A 168 5.62 -1.37 -5.56
C THR A 168 4.11 -1.64 -5.75
N SER A 169 3.50 -2.60 -5.04
CA SER A 169 2.08 -2.92 -5.19
C SER A 169 1.13 -1.72 -5.03
N MET A 170 1.41 -0.80 -4.10
CA MET A 170 0.60 0.39 -3.81
C MET A 170 0.72 1.50 -4.87
N ALA A 171 1.87 1.64 -5.54
CA ALA A 171 2.07 2.71 -6.53
C ALA A 171 1.22 2.50 -7.80
N ARG A 172 0.85 1.27 -8.11
CA ARG A 172 0.27 0.89 -9.41
C ARG A 172 -1.18 1.32 -9.52
N PRO A 173 -2.05 1.15 -8.51
CA PRO A 173 -3.41 1.68 -8.58
C PRO A 173 -3.45 3.22 -8.68
N VAL A 174 -2.56 3.96 -8.01
CA VAL A 174 -2.53 5.44 -8.14
C VAL A 174 -2.10 5.89 -9.54
N ILE A 175 -1.09 5.25 -10.12
CA ILE A 175 -0.64 5.53 -11.50
C ILE A 175 -1.75 5.17 -12.48
N ALA A 176 -2.34 3.99 -12.35
CA ALA A 176 -3.38 3.50 -13.26
C ALA A 176 -4.66 4.36 -13.19
N LYS A 177 -5.08 4.79 -11.99
CA LYS A 177 -6.17 5.76 -11.83
C LYS A 177 -5.90 7.05 -12.58
N ALA A 178 -4.71 7.64 -12.39
CA ALA A 178 -4.34 8.87 -13.07
C ALA A 178 -4.28 8.70 -14.61
N MET A 179 -3.87 7.53 -15.10
CA MET A 179 -3.91 7.21 -16.53
C MET A 179 -5.34 7.15 -17.07
N VAL A 180 -6.30 6.58 -16.33
CA VAL A 180 -7.71 6.57 -16.72
C VAL A 180 -8.27 7.99 -16.79
N ASP A 181 -7.91 8.85 -15.83
CA ASP A 181 -8.29 10.26 -15.84
C ASP A 181 -7.70 10.99 -17.06
N VAL A 182 -6.42 10.78 -17.36
CA VAL A 182 -5.75 11.36 -18.54
C VAL A 182 -6.36 10.83 -19.83
N ALA A 183 -6.66 9.53 -19.93
CA ALA A 183 -7.31 8.95 -21.10
C ALA A 183 -8.64 9.66 -21.40
N LYS A 184 -9.44 9.94 -20.36
CA LYS A 184 -10.66 10.73 -20.50
C LYS A 184 -10.39 12.18 -20.92
N GLU A 185 -9.39 12.84 -20.32
CA GLU A 185 -9.01 14.23 -20.63
C GLU A 185 -8.57 14.41 -22.09
N VAL A 186 -7.82 13.46 -22.65
CA VAL A 186 -7.24 13.56 -24.01
C VAL A 186 -8.06 12.87 -25.09
N GLY A 187 -9.18 12.24 -24.72
CA GLY A 187 -10.05 11.48 -25.62
C GLY A 187 -9.42 10.18 -26.15
N ALA A 188 -8.64 9.50 -25.30
CA ALA A 188 -8.06 8.20 -25.61
C ALA A 188 -9.10 7.08 -25.47
N ASP A 189 -9.07 6.12 -26.39
CA ASP A 189 -9.90 4.91 -26.38
C ASP A 189 -9.14 3.68 -25.86
N ALA A 190 -7.88 3.89 -25.45
CA ALA A 190 -7.00 2.84 -24.96
C ALA A 190 -5.95 3.34 -23.95
N VAL A 191 -5.46 2.38 -23.15
CA VAL A 191 -4.32 2.52 -22.25
C VAL A 191 -3.31 1.42 -22.54
N SER A 192 -2.03 1.69 -22.28
CA SER A 192 -0.95 0.72 -22.50
C SER A 192 0.10 0.79 -21.39
N HIS A 193 0.78 -0.34 -21.14
CA HIS A 193 1.85 -0.42 -20.16
C HIS A 193 3.01 -1.33 -20.63
N GLY A 194 4.19 -1.10 -20.08
CA GLY A 194 5.40 -1.88 -20.36
C GLY A 194 5.63 -3.09 -19.45
N CYS A 195 4.64 -3.53 -18.66
CA CYS A 195 4.79 -4.69 -17.78
C CYS A 195 4.98 -5.99 -18.58
N THR A 196 5.88 -6.86 -18.12
CA THR A 196 6.10 -8.19 -18.72
C THR A 196 4.98 -9.17 -18.35
N GLY A 197 4.83 -10.24 -19.13
CA GLY A 197 3.86 -11.31 -18.86
C GLY A 197 4.15 -12.16 -17.62
N LYS A 198 5.29 -11.96 -16.94
CA LYS A 198 5.71 -12.74 -15.76
C LYS A 198 5.61 -11.98 -14.44
N GLY A 199 5.34 -10.68 -14.50
CA GLY A 199 5.25 -9.81 -13.32
C GLY A 199 3.83 -9.69 -12.77
N ASN A 200 3.71 -9.29 -11.51
CA ASN A 200 2.42 -8.98 -10.89
C ASN A 200 1.83 -7.65 -11.42
N ASP A 201 2.67 -6.76 -11.97
CA ASP A 201 2.27 -5.39 -12.30
C ASP A 201 1.27 -5.29 -13.45
N GLN A 202 1.34 -6.21 -14.42
CA GLN A 202 0.31 -6.30 -15.46
C GLN A 202 -1.09 -6.46 -14.83
N VAL A 203 -1.21 -7.33 -13.81
CA VAL A 203 -2.49 -7.58 -13.12
C VAL A 203 -2.93 -6.32 -12.37
N ARG A 204 -2.00 -5.64 -11.69
CA ARG A 204 -2.30 -4.43 -10.89
C ARG A 204 -2.80 -3.26 -11.74
N PHE A 205 -2.15 -3.02 -12.89
CA PHE A 205 -2.60 -2.01 -13.84
C PHE A 205 -3.95 -2.37 -14.44
N GLU A 206 -4.08 -3.58 -14.98
CA GLU A 206 -5.27 -3.97 -15.74
C GLU A 206 -6.52 -4.10 -14.88
N LEU A 207 -6.43 -4.69 -13.68
CA LEU A 207 -7.57 -4.73 -12.75
C LEU A 207 -8.03 -3.32 -12.37
N THR A 208 -7.10 -2.36 -12.23
CA THR A 208 -7.46 -0.97 -11.98
C THR A 208 -8.17 -0.34 -13.18
N PHE A 209 -7.67 -0.58 -14.40
CA PHE A 209 -8.33 -0.09 -15.62
C PHE A 209 -9.75 -0.65 -15.75
N PHE A 210 -9.93 -1.96 -15.50
CA PHE A 210 -11.25 -2.60 -15.55
C PHE A 210 -12.20 -2.05 -14.48
N ALA A 211 -11.71 -1.81 -13.27
CA ALA A 211 -12.51 -1.28 -12.19
C ALA A 211 -12.97 0.17 -12.44
N LEU A 212 -12.12 1.01 -13.03
CA LEU A 212 -12.38 2.44 -13.18
C LEU A 212 -12.99 2.82 -14.53
N ASN A 213 -12.62 2.13 -15.61
CA ASN A 213 -13.18 2.37 -16.93
C ASN A 213 -13.07 1.11 -17.83
N PRO A 214 -14.04 0.19 -17.74
CA PRO A 214 -14.02 -1.07 -18.51
C PRO A 214 -14.21 -0.88 -20.02
N LYS A 215 -14.42 0.35 -20.51
CA LYS A 215 -14.55 0.66 -21.95
C LYS A 215 -13.20 0.91 -22.63
N LEU A 216 -12.14 1.16 -21.87
CA LEU A 216 -10.80 1.36 -22.44
C LEU A 216 -10.25 0.04 -22.95
N ASN A 217 -9.69 0.05 -24.16
CA ASN A 217 -8.88 -1.06 -24.62
C ASN A 217 -7.56 -1.06 -23.86
N VAL A 218 -7.09 -2.24 -23.46
CA VAL A 218 -5.78 -2.41 -22.84
C VAL A 218 -4.84 -3.03 -23.87
N VAL A 219 -3.73 -2.35 -24.15
CA VAL A 219 -2.67 -2.87 -25.03
C VAL A 219 -1.45 -3.19 -24.19
N ALA A 220 -1.00 -4.45 -24.23
CA ALA A 220 0.15 -4.94 -23.46
C ALA A 220 1.19 -5.53 -24.41
N PRO A 221 2.11 -4.70 -24.96
CA PRO A 221 3.02 -5.10 -26.03
C PRO A 221 3.82 -6.36 -25.73
N TRP A 222 4.30 -6.55 -24.49
CA TRP A 222 5.02 -7.76 -24.06
C TRP A 222 4.27 -9.09 -24.23
N ARG A 223 2.95 -9.05 -24.43
CA ARG A 223 2.12 -10.24 -24.70
C ARG A 223 1.77 -10.40 -26.19
N GLU A 224 2.15 -9.43 -27.01
CA GLU A 224 1.68 -9.31 -28.39
C GLU A 224 2.82 -9.25 -29.41
N TRP A 225 3.91 -8.57 -29.08
CA TRP A 225 5.02 -8.32 -29.99
C TRP A 225 5.99 -9.51 -30.10
N ASP A 226 6.89 -9.44 -31.07
CA ASP A 226 7.92 -10.45 -31.31
C ASP A 226 9.27 -10.10 -30.66
N ILE A 227 9.33 -9.03 -29.84
CA ILE A 227 10.53 -8.62 -29.11
C ILE A 227 10.68 -9.52 -27.89
N THR A 228 11.69 -10.38 -27.89
CA THR A 228 11.86 -11.43 -26.87
C THR A 228 12.80 -11.03 -25.74
N GLY A 229 13.63 -10.00 -25.95
CA GLY A 229 14.63 -9.58 -25.00
C GLY A 229 15.15 -8.15 -25.21
N ARG A 230 16.17 -7.81 -24.42
CA ARG A 230 16.76 -6.47 -24.39
C ARG A 230 17.48 -6.14 -25.69
N GLU A 231 18.17 -7.12 -26.27
CA GLU A 231 18.92 -6.99 -27.52
C GLU A 231 17.97 -6.63 -28.68
N ASP A 232 16.87 -7.38 -28.82
CA ASP A 232 15.82 -7.11 -29.81
C ASP A 232 15.26 -5.69 -29.65
N ALA A 233 15.01 -5.26 -28.39
CA ALA A 233 14.52 -3.91 -28.10
C ALA A 233 15.55 -2.84 -28.48
N ILE A 234 16.85 -3.08 -28.32
CA ILE A 234 17.92 -2.18 -28.77
C ILE A 234 17.96 -2.09 -30.29
N GLU A 235 17.84 -3.22 -30.99
CA GLU A 235 17.81 -3.23 -32.46
C GLU A 235 16.60 -2.51 -33.02
N TYR A 236 15.42 -2.74 -32.42
CA TYR A 236 14.21 -2.00 -32.75
C TYR A 236 14.41 -0.51 -32.50
N ALA A 237 14.92 -0.12 -31.32
CA ALA A 237 15.19 1.28 -31.01
C ALA A 237 16.14 1.93 -32.03
N LYS A 238 17.20 1.24 -32.48
CA LYS A 238 18.10 1.73 -33.54
C LYS A 238 17.38 1.92 -34.88
N LYS A 239 16.57 0.95 -35.30
CA LYS A 239 15.79 1.02 -36.55
C LYS A 239 14.84 2.22 -36.57
N HIS A 240 14.30 2.58 -35.41
CA HIS A 240 13.36 3.70 -35.24
C HIS A 240 14.02 5.00 -34.74
N ASN A 241 15.35 5.08 -34.74
CA ASN A 241 16.14 6.25 -34.29
C ASN A 241 15.79 6.74 -32.88
N ILE A 242 15.39 5.83 -31.99
CA ILE A 242 15.05 6.14 -30.60
C ILE A 242 16.35 6.35 -29.82
N PRO A 243 16.51 7.47 -29.09
CA PRO A 243 17.69 7.69 -28.27
C PRO A 243 17.70 6.72 -27.07
N VAL A 244 18.51 5.67 -27.14
CA VAL A 244 18.70 4.73 -26.03
C VAL A 244 19.90 5.17 -25.19
N PRO A 245 19.77 5.33 -23.86
CA PRO A 245 20.92 5.50 -22.99
C PRO A 245 21.75 4.20 -23.00
N VAL A 246 22.82 4.20 -23.79
CA VAL A 246 23.74 3.06 -23.92
C VAL A 246 24.70 3.06 -22.73
N THR A 247 24.23 2.66 -21.54
CA THR A 247 25.16 2.37 -20.45
C THR A 247 24.90 0.97 -19.87
N LYS A 248 25.97 0.17 -19.81
CA LYS A 248 26.01 -1.14 -19.15
C LYS A 248 25.95 -1.05 -17.61
N LYS A 249 25.62 0.11 -17.04
CA LYS A 249 26.02 0.49 -15.67
C LYS A 249 25.14 -0.08 -14.55
N SER A 250 23.90 -0.46 -14.84
CA SER A 250 23.04 -1.12 -13.86
C SER A 250 22.51 -2.42 -14.44
N ILE A 251 22.93 -3.51 -13.81
CA ILE A 251 22.51 -4.88 -14.08
C ILE A 251 21.17 -5.23 -13.41
N TYR A 252 20.83 -4.57 -12.31
CA TYR A 252 19.59 -4.81 -11.57
C TYR A 252 18.40 -4.11 -12.23
N SER A 253 17.26 -4.79 -12.22
CA SER A 253 15.94 -4.19 -12.41
C SER A 253 15.53 -3.49 -11.12
N ARG A 254 15.15 -2.22 -11.22
CA ARG A 254 14.83 -1.36 -10.07
C ARG A 254 13.51 -0.65 -10.25
N ASP A 255 12.72 -0.62 -9.18
CA ASP A 255 11.50 0.17 -9.11
C ASP A 255 11.53 1.04 -7.85
N ARG A 256 11.59 2.36 -8.05
CA ARG A 256 11.72 3.36 -6.98
C ARG A 256 10.46 4.19 -6.89
N ASN A 257 10.00 4.43 -5.67
CA ASN A 257 9.04 5.47 -5.35
C ASN A 257 9.34 6.05 -3.96
N LEU A 258 8.49 6.93 -3.45
CA LEU A 258 8.72 7.57 -2.16
C LEU A 258 8.68 6.59 -0.98
N TRP A 259 7.99 5.46 -1.10
CA TRP A 259 7.93 4.46 -0.03
C TRP A 259 9.14 3.55 -0.01
N HIS A 260 9.57 3.08 -1.18
CA HIS A 260 10.61 2.06 -1.26
C HIS A 260 11.46 2.09 -2.54
N LEU A 261 12.48 1.24 -2.55
CA LEU A 261 13.18 0.79 -3.75
C LEU A 261 13.26 -0.74 -3.74
N SER A 262 12.82 -1.38 -4.82
CA SER A 262 13.02 -2.81 -5.04
C SER A 262 14.17 -3.07 -6.02
N HIS A 263 14.90 -4.17 -5.79
CA HIS A 263 15.97 -4.67 -6.64
C HIS A 263 15.70 -6.14 -7.00
N GLU A 264 15.79 -6.47 -8.28
CA GLU A 264 15.64 -7.82 -8.81
C GLU A 264 16.63 -8.07 -9.98
N GLY A 265 16.82 -9.34 -10.34
CA GLY A 265 17.62 -9.75 -11.49
C GLY A 265 19.12 -9.88 -11.20
N ASP A 266 19.86 -10.32 -12.24
CA ASP A 266 21.28 -10.64 -12.18
C ASP A 266 21.61 -11.59 -11.00
N ILE A 267 22.64 -11.30 -10.20
CA ILE A 267 23.10 -12.17 -9.11
C ILE A 267 22.01 -12.52 -8.10
N LEU A 268 20.96 -11.70 -7.98
CA LEU A 268 19.86 -11.94 -7.04
C LEU A 268 18.96 -13.10 -7.47
N GLU A 269 18.98 -13.50 -8.74
CA GLU A 269 18.17 -14.63 -9.24
C GLU A 269 18.54 -15.94 -8.56
N ASP A 270 19.81 -16.11 -8.19
CA ASP A 270 20.24 -17.20 -7.32
C ASP A 270 20.10 -16.77 -5.85
N PRO A 271 19.17 -17.37 -5.07
CA PRO A 271 18.97 -17.04 -3.67
C PRO A 271 20.16 -17.36 -2.76
N ALA A 272 21.16 -18.10 -3.24
CA ALA A 272 22.39 -18.37 -2.50
C ALA A 272 23.39 -17.19 -2.53
N ASN A 273 23.24 -16.25 -3.47
CA ASN A 273 24.13 -15.09 -3.57
C ASN A 273 23.73 -13.98 -2.59
N GLU A 274 24.69 -13.45 -1.84
CA GLU A 274 24.46 -12.28 -0.99
C GLU A 274 24.26 -10.99 -1.82
N PRO A 275 23.31 -10.11 -1.46
CA PRO A 275 23.17 -8.82 -2.12
C PRO A 275 24.42 -7.94 -1.91
N LYS A 276 24.96 -7.37 -2.99
CA LYS A 276 26.17 -6.54 -2.92
C LYS A 276 25.88 -5.17 -2.30
N LYS A 277 26.84 -4.64 -1.55
CA LYS A 277 26.75 -3.33 -0.87
C LYS A 277 26.43 -2.16 -1.81
N ASP A 278 26.98 -2.17 -3.03
CA ASP A 278 26.78 -1.12 -4.06
C ASP A 278 25.40 -1.20 -4.75
N MET A 279 24.62 -2.24 -4.47
CA MET A 279 23.26 -2.37 -4.96
C MET A 279 22.30 -1.39 -4.27
N TYR A 280 22.46 -1.22 -2.95
CA TYR A 280 21.59 -0.40 -2.11
C TYR A 280 21.78 1.09 -2.43
N MET A 281 20.66 1.83 -2.54
CA MET A 281 20.68 3.24 -2.95
C MET A 281 19.92 4.18 -2.02
N MET A 282 19.04 3.64 -1.16
CA MET A 282 18.26 4.45 -0.21
C MET A 282 18.85 4.42 1.20
N SER A 283 19.68 3.44 1.50
CA SER A 283 20.23 3.20 2.83
C SER A 283 21.73 2.93 2.79
N VAL A 284 22.47 3.45 3.77
CA VAL A 284 23.87 3.07 3.99
C VAL A 284 23.94 1.64 4.52
N ASP A 285 25.11 1.03 4.41
CA ASP A 285 25.33 -0.27 5.03
C ASP A 285 25.23 -0.14 6.57
N PRO A 286 24.55 -1.07 7.28
CA PRO A 286 24.51 -1.02 8.75
C PRO A 286 25.90 -0.92 9.40
N GLU A 287 26.94 -1.48 8.79
CA GLU A 287 28.31 -1.37 9.29
C GLU A 287 28.87 0.06 9.15
N ASP A 288 28.50 0.77 8.08
CA ASP A 288 28.90 2.17 7.81
C ASP A 288 27.99 3.21 8.48
N ALA A 289 26.85 2.77 9.03
CA ALA A 289 25.93 3.67 9.72
C ALA A 289 26.59 4.31 10.96
N PRO A 290 26.17 5.53 11.36
CA PRO A 290 26.76 6.24 12.48
C PRO A 290 26.87 5.41 13.76
N ASP A 291 27.98 5.55 14.48
CA ASP A 291 28.17 4.93 15.80
C ASP A 291 27.35 5.59 16.91
N GLN A 292 26.78 6.77 16.64
CA GLN A 292 25.84 7.45 17.51
C GLN A 292 24.40 7.14 17.09
N ALA A 293 23.63 6.56 18.01
CA ALA A 293 22.20 6.35 17.80
C ALA A 293 21.42 7.66 17.71
N GLU A 294 20.36 7.67 16.92
CA GLU A 294 19.49 8.82 16.72
C GLU A 294 18.09 8.51 17.27
N TYR A 295 17.52 9.45 18.03
CA TYR A 295 16.17 9.33 18.56
C TYR A 295 15.21 10.09 17.67
N VAL A 296 14.11 9.45 17.28
CA VAL A 296 13.05 10.06 16.48
C VAL A 296 11.71 9.85 17.18
N GLU A 297 10.96 10.93 17.38
CA GLU A 297 9.58 10.87 17.87
C GLU A 297 8.62 10.95 16.69
N ILE A 298 7.71 9.99 16.58
CA ILE A 298 6.63 9.98 15.60
C ILE A 298 5.32 10.30 16.31
N GLY A 299 4.64 11.37 15.87
CA GLY A 299 3.30 11.70 16.33
C GLY A 299 2.25 11.14 15.38
N LEU A 300 1.21 10.52 15.93
CA LEU A 300 0.10 9.94 15.18
C LEU A 300 -1.24 10.51 15.66
N GLU A 301 -2.18 10.66 14.73
CA GLU A 301 -3.58 11.01 14.96
C GLU A 301 -4.49 10.03 14.22
N SER A 302 -5.41 9.41 14.96
CA SER A 302 -6.34 8.39 14.46
C SER A 302 -5.67 7.33 13.56
N GLY A 303 -4.54 6.81 14.03
CA GLY A 303 -3.74 5.75 13.39
C GLY A 303 -2.83 6.22 12.26
N LEU A 304 -2.78 7.53 11.95
CA LEU A 304 -1.94 8.07 10.86
C LEU A 304 -0.83 8.97 11.38
N PRO A 305 0.38 8.89 10.82
CA PRO A 305 1.48 9.78 11.20
C PRO A 305 1.22 11.21 10.72
N VAL A 306 1.47 12.17 11.61
CA VAL A 306 1.25 13.61 11.36
C VAL A 306 2.45 14.49 11.67
N SER A 307 3.43 13.99 12.45
CA SER A 307 4.62 14.74 12.83
C SER A 307 5.85 13.87 13.06
N VAL A 308 7.02 14.47 12.87
CA VAL A 308 8.34 13.91 13.21
C VAL A 308 9.05 14.92 14.11
N ASN A 309 9.53 14.47 15.28
CA ASN A 309 10.19 15.32 16.29
C ASN A 309 9.39 16.59 16.63
N GLY A 310 8.08 16.45 16.85
CA GLY A 310 7.15 17.55 17.15
C GLY A 310 6.79 18.46 15.96
N LYS A 311 7.44 18.32 14.80
CA LYS A 311 7.16 19.12 13.59
C LYS A 311 6.08 18.44 12.75
N ARG A 312 4.95 19.13 12.56
CA ARG A 312 3.89 18.68 11.63
C ARG A 312 4.33 18.82 10.18
N LEU A 313 4.03 17.79 9.38
CA LEU A 313 4.47 17.68 7.99
C LEU A 313 3.31 17.19 7.12
N SER A 314 3.35 17.49 5.82
CA SER A 314 2.49 16.82 4.85
C SER A 314 2.89 15.34 4.72
N PRO A 315 1.97 14.44 4.33
CA PRO A 315 2.26 13.02 4.16
C PRO A 315 3.54 12.72 3.38
N ALA A 316 3.72 13.33 2.20
CA ALA A 316 4.93 13.08 1.39
C ALA A 316 6.20 13.63 2.05
N SER A 317 6.12 14.82 2.65
CA SER A 317 7.27 15.45 3.31
C SER A 317 7.70 14.68 4.56
N LEU A 318 6.73 14.16 5.31
CA LEU A 318 6.95 13.30 6.47
C LEU A 318 7.71 12.03 6.09
N LEU A 319 7.24 11.33 5.05
CA LEU A 319 7.86 10.11 4.59
C LEU A 319 9.26 10.37 4.01
N ALA A 320 9.45 11.46 3.28
CA ALA A 320 10.76 11.87 2.77
C ALA A 320 11.77 12.12 3.90
N GLU A 321 11.37 12.88 4.93
CA GLU A 321 12.22 13.16 6.11
C GLU A 321 12.61 11.86 6.83
N LEU A 322 11.67 10.91 6.99
CA LEU A 322 11.97 9.60 7.58
C LEU A 322 12.83 8.69 6.70
N ASN A 323 12.74 8.81 5.38
CA ASN A 323 13.64 8.07 4.48
C ASN A 323 15.07 8.57 4.60
N GLU A 324 15.29 9.88 4.75
CA GLU A 324 16.64 10.45 4.96
C GLU A 324 17.22 9.99 6.30
N ILE A 325 16.45 10.13 7.38
CA ILE A 325 16.86 9.70 8.73
C ILE A 325 17.11 8.19 8.75
N GLY A 326 16.16 7.38 8.27
CA GLY A 326 16.28 5.92 8.27
C GLY A 326 17.38 5.42 7.34
N GLY A 327 17.54 6.03 6.17
CA GLY A 327 18.58 5.69 5.21
C GLY A 327 19.99 5.89 5.77
N LYS A 328 20.21 7.00 6.49
CA LYS A 328 21.47 7.28 7.21
C LYS A 328 21.83 6.21 8.25
N HIS A 329 20.84 5.54 8.84
CA HIS A 329 21.04 4.50 9.85
C HIS A 329 20.92 3.07 9.31
N GLY A 330 20.84 2.88 7.98
CA GLY A 330 20.76 1.55 7.37
C GLY A 330 19.43 0.81 7.59
N ILE A 331 18.36 1.54 7.91
CA ILE A 331 17.07 0.98 8.29
C ILE A 331 16.31 0.43 7.07
N GLY A 332 15.62 -0.70 7.25
CA GLY A 332 14.57 -1.15 6.33
C GLY A 332 15.06 -1.90 5.10
N ARG A 333 16.24 -2.55 5.18
CA ARG A 333 16.71 -3.51 4.18
C ARG A 333 16.05 -4.87 4.40
N ILE A 334 15.40 -5.43 3.38
CA ILE A 334 14.74 -6.73 3.41
C ILE A 334 15.15 -7.56 2.21
N ASP A 335 15.53 -8.82 2.45
CA ASP A 335 15.73 -9.84 1.42
C ASP A 335 14.70 -10.96 1.63
N MET A 336 13.99 -11.33 0.55
CA MET A 336 13.04 -12.42 0.58
C MET A 336 12.85 -13.11 -0.76
N VAL A 337 12.46 -14.37 -0.68
CA VAL A 337 11.82 -15.11 -1.77
C VAL A 337 10.32 -15.03 -1.58
N GLU A 338 9.63 -14.32 -2.46
CA GLU A 338 8.19 -14.08 -2.42
C GLU A 338 7.42 -15.02 -3.35
N ASN A 339 6.13 -15.23 -3.06
CA ASN A 339 5.21 -15.92 -3.95
C ASN A 339 4.47 -14.92 -4.84
N ARG A 340 4.74 -14.93 -6.15
CA ARG A 340 4.01 -14.09 -7.11
C ARG A 340 2.60 -14.63 -7.35
N LEU A 341 1.68 -13.73 -7.68
CA LEU A 341 0.29 -14.08 -7.98
C LEU A 341 0.20 -15.06 -9.17
N VAL A 342 1.12 -14.93 -10.13
CA VAL A 342 1.20 -15.77 -11.33
C VAL A 342 1.80 -17.17 -11.06
N GLY A 343 1.96 -17.57 -9.79
CA GLY A 343 2.30 -18.94 -9.38
C GLY A 343 3.80 -19.26 -9.32
N MET A 344 4.69 -18.30 -9.60
CA MET A 344 6.13 -18.46 -9.49
C MET A 344 6.69 -17.81 -8.23
N LYS A 345 7.81 -18.35 -7.74
CA LYS A 345 8.62 -17.65 -6.73
C LYS A 345 9.55 -16.64 -7.40
N SER A 346 9.84 -15.56 -6.71
CA SER A 346 10.83 -14.56 -7.13
C SER A 346 11.62 -14.13 -5.92
N ARG A 347 12.91 -13.84 -6.08
CA ARG A 347 13.70 -13.16 -5.06
C ARG A 347 13.71 -11.66 -5.32
N GLY A 348 13.47 -10.89 -4.28
CA GLY A 348 13.52 -9.43 -4.31
C GLY A 348 14.20 -8.89 -3.06
N VAL A 349 15.01 -7.85 -3.26
CA VAL A 349 15.60 -7.08 -2.15
C VAL A 349 14.96 -5.71 -2.13
N TYR A 350 14.53 -5.26 -0.96
CA TYR A 350 13.77 -4.03 -0.78
C TYR A 350 14.45 -3.11 0.23
N GLU A 351 14.39 -1.80 -0.04
CA GLU A 351 14.78 -0.74 0.88
C GLU A 351 13.54 0.10 1.20
N THR A 352 13.07 0.07 2.45
CA THR A 352 11.88 0.81 2.90
C THR A 352 12.15 1.52 4.23
N PRO A 353 13.09 2.50 4.28
CA PRO A 353 13.57 3.07 5.54
C PRO A 353 12.47 3.79 6.33
N GLY A 354 11.81 4.78 5.74
CA GLY A 354 10.76 5.54 6.41
C GLY A 354 9.54 4.66 6.74
N GLY A 355 9.17 3.75 5.85
CA GLY A 355 8.07 2.82 6.10
C GLY A 355 8.34 1.85 7.24
N THR A 356 9.58 1.35 7.39
CA THR A 356 9.96 0.49 8.52
C THR A 356 9.83 1.22 9.86
N ILE A 357 10.24 2.49 9.92
CA ILE A 357 10.09 3.35 11.09
C ILE A 357 8.60 3.58 11.41
N LEU A 358 7.80 3.90 10.38
CA LEU A 358 6.37 4.15 10.54
C LEU A 358 5.59 2.92 11.01
N PHE A 359 5.87 1.74 10.46
CA PHE A 359 5.26 0.48 10.90
C PHE A 359 5.60 0.16 12.35
N ALA A 360 6.85 0.40 12.78
CA ALA A 360 7.23 0.28 14.17
C ALA A 360 6.44 1.26 15.04
N ALA A 361 6.37 2.56 14.69
CA ALA A 361 5.63 3.53 15.49
C ALA A 361 4.12 3.22 15.59
N ALA A 362 3.47 2.89 14.48
CA ALA A 362 2.04 2.63 14.44
C ALA A 362 1.64 1.44 15.33
N ARG A 363 2.33 0.30 15.17
CA ARG A 363 2.06 -0.92 15.95
C ARG A 363 2.19 -0.69 17.46
N GLU A 364 3.19 0.10 17.85
CA GLU A 364 3.48 0.35 19.25
C GLU A 364 2.46 1.31 19.88
N LEU A 365 1.94 2.28 19.13
CA LEU A 365 0.84 3.12 19.63
C LEU A 365 -0.49 2.34 19.72
N GLU A 366 -0.75 1.44 18.77
CA GLU A 366 -1.91 0.54 18.81
C GLU A 366 -1.91 -0.33 20.07
N SER A 367 -0.75 -0.79 20.52
CA SER A 367 -0.63 -1.58 21.77
C SER A 367 -1.09 -0.82 23.02
N LEU A 368 -1.08 0.52 23.00
CA LEU A 368 -1.63 1.34 24.08
C LEU A 368 -3.12 1.63 23.92
N THR A 369 -3.64 1.65 22.68
CA THR A 369 -4.91 2.31 22.36
C THR A 369 -6.01 1.36 21.90
N LEU A 370 -5.66 0.14 21.50
CA LEU A 370 -6.61 -0.90 21.10
C LEU A 370 -6.75 -1.97 22.18
N ASP A 371 -7.97 -2.44 22.41
CA ASP A 371 -8.21 -3.59 23.27
C ASP A 371 -7.72 -4.89 22.62
N ARG A 372 -7.65 -5.94 23.45
CA ARG A 372 -7.07 -7.24 23.11
C ARG A 372 -7.78 -7.91 21.94
N GLU A 373 -9.10 -7.92 21.92
CA GLU A 373 -9.88 -8.62 20.89
C GLU A 373 -9.84 -7.85 19.57
N THR A 374 -9.92 -6.51 19.64
CA THR A 374 -9.81 -5.64 18.47
C THR A 374 -8.48 -5.79 17.74
N ILE A 375 -7.34 -5.78 18.46
CA ILE A 375 -6.02 -5.93 17.82
C ILE A 375 -5.84 -7.32 17.18
N GLN A 376 -6.37 -8.38 17.78
CA GLN A 376 -6.33 -9.74 17.22
C GLN A 376 -7.14 -9.87 15.92
N VAL A 377 -8.33 -9.25 15.87
CA VAL A 377 -9.16 -9.22 14.66
C VAL A 377 -8.50 -8.36 13.58
N LYS A 378 -7.96 -7.20 13.95
CA LYS A 378 -7.20 -6.31 13.07
C LYS A 378 -6.05 -7.06 12.39
N ASP A 379 -5.22 -7.76 13.15
CA ASP A 379 -4.07 -8.52 12.62
C ASP A 379 -4.51 -9.63 11.64
N SER A 380 -5.62 -10.30 11.92
CA SER A 380 -6.17 -11.32 11.02
C SER A 380 -6.63 -10.70 9.69
N LEU A 381 -7.28 -9.53 9.74
CA LEU A 381 -7.70 -8.80 8.54
C LEU A 381 -6.53 -8.19 7.79
N ALA A 382 -5.47 -7.76 8.48
CA ALA A 382 -4.26 -7.19 7.89
C ALA A 382 -3.60 -8.14 6.90
N LEU A 383 -3.58 -9.45 7.20
CA LEU A 383 -3.09 -10.48 6.29
C LEU A 383 -3.88 -10.49 4.98
N LYS A 384 -5.21 -10.52 5.06
CA LYS A 384 -6.05 -10.53 3.86
C LYS A 384 -5.96 -9.22 3.08
N TYR A 385 -5.88 -8.10 3.80
CA TYR A 385 -5.68 -6.78 3.21
C TYR A 385 -4.40 -6.75 2.38
N ALA A 386 -3.29 -7.23 2.93
CA ALA A 386 -1.99 -7.30 2.24
C ALA A 386 -2.07 -8.17 0.98
N GLU A 387 -2.75 -9.32 1.02
CA GLU A 387 -2.97 -10.17 -0.15
C GLU A 387 -3.73 -9.44 -1.27
N LEU A 388 -4.81 -8.73 -0.94
CA LEU A 388 -5.62 -7.99 -1.92
C LEU A 388 -4.80 -6.90 -2.61
N VAL A 389 -4.04 -6.12 -1.83
CA VAL A 389 -3.15 -5.07 -2.37
C VAL A 389 -2.06 -5.69 -3.23
N TYR A 390 -1.41 -6.77 -2.76
CA TYR A 390 -0.40 -7.48 -3.54
C TYR A 390 -0.93 -7.99 -4.87
N ALA A 391 -2.16 -8.52 -4.88
CA ALA A 391 -2.84 -9.07 -6.05
C ALA A 391 -3.45 -8.00 -6.98
N GLY A 392 -3.27 -6.71 -6.71
CA GLY A 392 -3.81 -5.63 -7.55
C GLY A 392 -5.30 -5.36 -7.39
N ARG A 393 -5.92 -5.93 -6.34
CA ARG A 393 -7.33 -5.73 -6.01
C ARG A 393 -7.52 -4.50 -5.12
N TRP A 394 -6.92 -3.38 -5.54
CA TRP A 394 -7.04 -2.11 -4.81
C TRP A 394 -8.50 -1.67 -4.81
N PHE A 395 -9.14 -1.47 -5.96
CA PHE A 395 -10.54 -1.00 -6.07
C PHE A 395 -11.59 -2.11 -5.80
N ASP A 396 -11.25 -3.07 -4.95
CA ASP A 396 -12.14 -4.17 -4.57
C ASP A 396 -13.02 -3.79 -3.37
N PRO A 397 -14.34 -4.06 -3.40
CA PRO A 397 -15.24 -3.73 -2.30
C PRO A 397 -14.84 -4.36 -0.95
N LEU A 398 -14.20 -5.54 -0.97
CA LEU A 398 -13.73 -6.17 0.26
C LEU A 398 -12.61 -5.35 0.92
N ARG A 399 -11.66 -4.83 0.14
CA ARG A 399 -10.58 -3.97 0.65
C ARG A 399 -11.14 -2.65 1.17
N GLU A 400 -12.11 -2.04 0.48
CA GLU A 400 -12.82 -0.81 0.94
C GLU A 400 -13.56 -1.00 2.25
N SER A 401 -14.19 -2.16 2.41
CA SER A 401 -14.88 -2.53 3.64
C SER A 401 -13.89 -2.71 4.79
N MET A 402 -12.73 -3.35 4.53
CA MET A 402 -11.65 -3.45 5.51
C MET A 402 -11.11 -2.07 5.89
N ASP A 403 -10.89 -1.16 4.93
CA ASP A 403 -10.47 0.22 5.23
C ASP A 403 -11.42 0.94 6.17
N SER A 404 -12.73 0.77 5.97
CA SER A 404 -13.75 1.37 6.83
C SER A 404 -13.68 0.81 8.26
N PHE A 405 -13.45 -0.51 8.40
CA PHE A 405 -13.22 -1.15 9.69
C PHE A 405 -11.93 -0.61 10.34
N MET A 406 -10.82 -0.58 9.61
CA MET A 406 -9.52 -0.11 10.11
C MET A 406 -9.60 1.34 10.58
N GLN A 407 -10.23 2.22 9.80
CA GLN A 407 -10.47 3.62 10.18
C GLN A 407 -11.24 3.73 11.49
N LYS A 408 -12.30 2.94 11.65
CA LYS A 408 -13.15 2.99 12.83
C LYS A 408 -12.41 2.57 14.09
N ILE A 409 -11.68 1.46 14.04
CA ILE A 409 -11.01 0.93 15.24
C ILE A 409 -9.82 1.80 15.66
N THR A 410 -9.18 2.52 14.74
CA THR A 410 -8.03 3.38 15.07
C THR A 410 -8.39 4.83 15.39
N GLU A 411 -9.67 5.17 15.57
CA GLU A 411 -10.11 6.56 15.89
C GLU A 411 -9.36 7.15 17.10
N THR A 412 -9.13 6.33 18.14
CA THR A 412 -8.44 6.70 19.38
C THR A 412 -6.92 6.46 19.35
N THR A 413 -6.36 5.94 18.26
CA THR A 413 -4.91 5.71 18.10
C THR A 413 -4.20 7.03 17.83
N THR A 414 -4.13 7.88 18.86
CA THR A 414 -3.54 9.22 18.84
C THR A 414 -2.53 9.34 19.96
N GLY A 415 -1.35 9.91 19.67
CA GLY A 415 -0.24 9.99 20.63
C GLY A 415 1.11 10.09 19.95
N SER A 416 2.18 9.74 20.68
CA SER A 416 3.54 9.70 20.14
C SER A 416 4.30 8.43 20.53
N VAL A 417 5.23 8.03 19.67
CA VAL A 417 6.17 6.93 19.92
C VAL A 417 7.57 7.41 19.62
N THR A 418 8.48 7.23 20.58
CA THR A 418 9.90 7.53 20.38
C THR A 418 10.66 6.24 20.05
N LEU A 419 11.46 6.31 19.00
CA LEU A 419 12.26 5.24 18.47
C LEU A 419 13.74 5.63 18.50
N LYS A 420 14.60 4.69 18.86
CA LYS A 420 16.06 4.79 18.75
C LYS A 420 16.50 4.02 17.50
N LEU A 421 17.11 4.72 16.56
CA LEU A 421 17.64 4.19 15.31
C LEU A 421 19.14 3.95 15.47
N TYR A 422 19.59 2.74 15.16
CA TYR A 422 21.00 2.39 15.31
C TYR A 422 21.38 1.20 14.43
N LYS A 423 22.30 1.41 13.48
CA LYS A 423 22.93 0.36 12.64
C LYS A 423 21.94 -0.72 12.16
N GLY A 424 20.96 -0.31 11.37
CA GLY A 424 19.93 -1.17 10.79
C GLY A 424 18.76 -1.51 11.72
N SER A 425 18.82 -1.11 12.99
CA SER A 425 17.80 -1.46 14.00
C SER A 425 16.90 -0.28 14.36
N VAL A 426 15.61 -0.58 14.54
CA VAL A 426 14.60 0.32 15.12
C VAL A 426 14.23 -0.22 16.50
N ILE A 427 14.52 0.53 17.56
CA ILE A 427 14.28 0.13 18.95
C ILE A 427 13.28 1.09 19.58
N VAL A 428 12.19 0.58 20.15
CA VAL A 428 11.17 1.43 20.79
C VAL A 428 11.64 1.86 22.17
N THR A 429 11.57 3.16 22.47
CA THR A 429 12.06 3.70 23.75
C THR A 429 10.95 4.29 24.61
N SER A 430 9.92 4.87 24.03
CA SER A 430 8.74 5.33 24.78
C SER A 430 7.49 5.38 23.90
N ARG A 431 6.33 5.37 24.55
CA ARG A 431 5.00 5.47 23.94
C ARG A 431 4.14 6.36 24.85
N MET A 432 3.37 7.27 24.28
CA MET A 432 2.49 8.16 25.02
C MET A 432 1.18 8.31 24.27
N SER A 433 0.05 8.23 24.97
CA SER A 433 -1.26 8.49 24.39
C SER A 433 -2.22 9.04 25.44
N PRO A 434 -3.03 10.09 25.11
CA PRO A 434 -4.15 10.50 25.94
C PRO A 434 -5.29 9.47 25.97
N PHE A 435 -5.26 8.45 25.10
CA PHE A 435 -6.24 7.37 25.02
C PHE A 435 -5.65 6.02 25.43
N SER A 436 -4.60 6.03 26.26
CA SER A 436 -3.96 4.81 26.75
C SER A 436 -4.94 3.96 27.57
N LEU A 437 -5.12 2.71 27.17
CA LEU A 437 -5.78 1.65 27.93
C LEU A 437 -4.84 1.03 28.97
N TYR A 438 -3.52 1.27 28.87
CA TYR A 438 -2.57 0.90 29.91
C TYR A 438 -2.77 1.79 31.14
N ARG A 439 -2.92 1.14 32.30
CA ARG A 439 -3.19 1.73 33.61
C ARG A 439 -2.24 1.15 34.65
N GLU A 440 -1.23 1.93 35.02
CA GLU A 440 -0.20 1.52 35.99
C GLU A 440 -0.79 1.10 37.34
N ASP A 441 -1.84 1.79 37.79
CA ASP A 441 -2.54 1.52 39.05
C ASP A 441 -3.33 0.20 39.06
N ILE A 442 -3.57 -0.40 37.89
CA ILE A 442 -4.17 -1.75 37.76
C ILE A 442 -3.08 -2.81 37.55
N SER A 443 -2.01 -2.48 36.83
CA SER A 443 -0.95 -3.43 36.48
C SER A 443 0.16 -3.59 37.52
N SER A 444 0.28 -2.66 38.47
CA SER A 444 1.29 -2.69 39.52
C SER A 444 1.14 -3.92 40.42
N PHE A 445 2.27 -4.39 40.97
CA PHE A 445 2.29 -5.42 42.02
C PHE A 445 1.87 -4.90 43.39
N GLU A 446 1.75 -3.57 43.54
CA GLU A 446 1.26 -2.94 44.75
C GLU A 446 -0.25 -3.16 44.88
N SER A 447 -0.76 -3.23 46.12
CA SER A 447 -2.17 -3.52 46.38
C SER A 447 -3.08 -2.36 45.92
N GLY A 448 -3.61 -2.47 44.71
CA GLY A 448 -4.65 -1.58 44.18
C GLY A 448 -6.05 -1.99 44.64
N GLN A 449 -6.97 -1.03 44.74
CA GLN A 449 -8.38 -1.29 45.08
C GLN A 449 -9.26 -1.66 43.87
N ILE A 450 -8.73 -1.56 42.65
CA ILE A 450 -9.50 -1.68 41.41
C ILE A 450 -9.60 -3.14 40.92
N TYR A 451 -8.61 -3.99 41.24
CA TYR A 451 -8.55 -5.38 40.77
C TYR A 451 -8.54 -6.35 41.96
N ASP A 452 -9.62 -7.13 42.12
CA ASP A 452 -9.68 -8.19 43.13
C ASP A 452 -9.02 -9.47 42.59
N GLN A 453 -7.89 -9.84 43.19
CA GLN A 453 -7.14 -11.04 42.80
C GLN A 453 -7.93 -12.34 43.05
N ALA A 454 -8.91 -12.35 43.96
CA ALA A 454 -9.71 -13.53 44.25
C ALA A 454 -10.61 -13.94 43.07
N ASP A 455 -11.04 -12.98 42.25
CA ASP A 455 -11.89 -13.23 41.07
C ASP A 455 -11.18 -14.09 40.02
N ALA A 456 -9.84 -14.01 39.93
CA ALA A 456 -9.05 -14.79 38.99
C ALA A 456 -9.27 -16.30 39.14
N ALA A 457 -9.47 -16.79 40.37
CA ALA A 457 -9.70 -18.21 40.60
C ALA A 457 -11.04 -18.69 40.01
N GLY A 458 -12.09 -17.86 40.09
CA GLY A 458 -13.38 -18.12 39.46
C GLY A 458 -13.28 -18.08 37.94
N PHE A 459 -12.65 -17.03 37.41
CA PHE A 459 -12.41 -16.86 35.98
C PHE A 459 -11.68 -18.07 35.38
N ILE A 460 -10.55 -18.50 35.96
CA ILE A 460 -9.75 -19.62 35.45
C ILE A 460 -10.55 -20.92 35.41
N ARG A 461 -11.36 -21.20 36.45
CA ARG A 461 -12.19 -22.41 36.50
C ARG A 461 -13.23 -22.42 35.38
N LEU A 462 -13.86 -21.28 35.09
CA LEU A 462 -14.90 -21.18 34.07
C LEU A 462 -14.30 -21.16 32.66
N TYR A 463 -13.26 -20.35 32.44
CA TYR A 463 -12.60 -20.22 31.13
C TYR A 463 -11.89 -21.52 30.72
N GLY A 464 -11.27 -22.23 31.67
CA GLY A 464 -10.60 -23.51 31.44
C GLY A 464 -11.54 -24.72 31.40
N LEU A 465 -12.84 -24.56 31.64
CA LEU A 465 -13.78 -25.67 31.74
C LEU A 465 -13.78 -26.58 30.49
N PRO A 466 -13.79 -26.08 29.24
CA PRO A 466 -13.74 -26.95 28.07
C PRO A 466 -12.47 -27.81 28.00
N MET A 467 -11.32 -27.25 28.41
CA MET A 467 -10.05 -27.99 28.47
C MET A 467 -10.09 -29.10 29.52
N LYS A 468 -10.67 -28.80 30.69
CA LYS A 468 -10.85 -29.77 31.77
C LYS A 468 -11.76 -30.92 31.34
N VAL A 469 -12.88 -30.62 30.69
CA VAL A 469 -13.82 -31.65 30.19
C VAL A 469 -13.16 -32.57 29.17
N ARG A 470 -12.37 -32.02 28.23
CA ARG A 470 -11.61 -32.84 27.27
C ARG A 470 -10.66 -33.80 27.99
N ALA A 471 -9.89 -33.31 28.96
CA ALA A 471 -8.97 -34.15 29.73
C ALA A 471 -9.71 -35.21 30.57
N MET A 472 -10.87 -34.90 31.12
CA MET A 472 -11.70 -35.88 31.84
C MET A 472 -12.16 -37.00 30.92
N LEU A 473 -12.60 -36.68 29.69
CA LEU A 473 -12.98 -37.67 28.69
C LEU A 473 -11.80 -38.57 28.31
N GLU A 474 -10.61 -38.01 28.09
CA GLU A 474 -9.38 -38.75 27.80
C GLU A 474 -8.97 -39.69 28.94
N GLN A 475 -9.30 -39.34 30.19
CA GLN A 475 -9.01 -40.14 31.39
C GLN A 475 -10.15 -41.08 31.80
N GLY A 476 -11.31 -41.00 31.15
CA GLY A 476 -12.50 -41.79 31.50
C GLY A 476 -13.14 -41.42 32.84
N ILE A 477 -13.06 -40.14 33.25
CA ILE A 477 -13.66 -39.60 34.48
C ILE A 477 -15.08 -39.09 34.23
#